data_AF-A0A7K6QAB4-F1
#
_entry.id   AF-A0A7K6QAB4-F1
#
_cell.length_a   1.000
_cell.length_b   1.000
_cell.length_c   1.000
_cell.angle_alpha   90.00
_cell.angle_beta   90.00
_cell.angle_gamma   90.00
#
_symmetry.space_group_name_H-M   'P 1'
#
loop_
_entity.id
_entity.type
_entity.pdbx_description
1 polymer ?
#
loop_
_entity_poly.entity_id
_entity_poly.type
_entity_poly.pdbx_seq_one_letter_code
_entity_poly.pdbx_strand_id
1 'polypeptide(L)'
;PDKAENGELYPRRRGPGTALPEVPPACPGPRDGASPAGSSSWRRILLMILAITIHNIPEGLAVGVGFGAIGKSVSATFQSARNLAIGVGIQNFPEGLAVSLPLRGAGFSTWRAFWYGQLSGMVEPLAGVLGAFAVVLAEPLLPYALGFAAGAMVYVVMDDIIPEAHTSGNGKLASWSSILGFVVMMSLDVGLG
;
A
#
# COMPACT_ATOMS: atom_id res chain seq x y z
N PRO A 1 39.01 39.08 -30.72
CA PRO A 1 37.75 39.56 -30.10
C PRO A 1 37.35 38.62 -28.98
N ASP A 2 37.06 39.22 -27.84
CA ASP A 2 37.31 38.73 -26.50
C ASP A 2 36.04 38.20 -25.81
N LYS A 3 36.25 37.37 -24.78
CA LYS A 3 35.42 37.11 -23.58
C LYS A 3 35.17 35.63 -23.26
N ALA A 4 36.08 35.09 -22.45
CA ALA A 4 35.80 34.09 -21.43
C ALA A 4 36.66 34.42 -20.22
N GLU A 5 36.06 35.01 -19.18
CA GLU A 5 36.76 35.29 -17.91
C GLU A 5 36.14 34.45 -16.79
N ASN A 6 37.03 33.66 -16.19
CA ASN A 6 36.80 32.67 -15.14
C ASN A 6 36.87 33.31 -13.75
N GLY A 7 36.07 32.78 -12.83
CA GLY A 7 36.53 32.33 -11.51
C GLY A 7 36.98 33.38 -10.50
N GLU A 8 36.06 33.81 -9.63
CA GLU A 8 36.43 34.42 -8.35
C GLU A 8 36.65 33.33 -7.27
N LEU A 9 37.93 33.11 -6.95
CA LEU A 9 38.41 32.40 -5.76
C LEU A 9 38.32 33.32 -4.53
N TYR A 10 37.58 32.93 -3.50
CA TYR A 10 37.69 33.53 -2.16
C TYR A 10 38.92 32.96 -1.41
N PRO A 11 39.80 33.79 -0.79
CA PRO A 11 41.06 33.34 -0.23
C PRO A 11 40.96 32.79 1.22
N ARG A 12 41.73 31.73 1.48
CA ARG A 12 41.99 31.09 2.79
C ARG A 12 42.82 32.01 3.70
N ARG A 13 42.39 32.21 4.96
CA ARG A 13 43.18 32.84 6.02
C ARG A 13 44.04 31.79 6.75
N ARG A 14 45.38 31.93 6.71
CA ARG A 14 46.39 31.09 7.36
C ARG A 14 46.74 31.67 8.74
N GLY A 15 46.71 30.86 9.79
CA GLY A 15 47.27 31.18 11.12
C GLY A 15 48.54 30.35 11.40
N PRO A 16 49.51 30.85 12.19
CA PRO A 16 50.82 30.22 12.39
C PRO A 16 50.80 29.11 13.47
N GLY A 17 51.64 28.09 13.27
CA GLY A 17 51.63 26.84 14.04
C GLY A 17 52.39 26.84 15.37
N THR A 18 52.10 25.82 16.18
CA THR A 18 52.92 25.32 17.31
C THR A 18 52.80 23.78 17.36
N ALA A 19 53.88 23.12 17.80
CA ALA A 19 54.17 21.69 17.64
C ALA A 19 53.47 20.74 18.65
N LEU A 20 53.46 19.44 18.31
CA LEU A 20 52.69 18.28 18.82
C LEU A 20 52.97 17.82 20.28
N PRO A 21 52.17 16.88 20.82
CA PRO A 21 52.65 15.47 20.83
C PRO A 21 51.60 14.41 20.42
N GLU A 22 52.08 13.31 19.84
CA GLU A 22 51.34 12.05 19.54
C GLU A 22 50.95 11.26 20.81
N VAL A 23 49.97 10.34 20.66
CA VAL A 23 49.68 9.05 21.37
C VAL A 23 48.17 8.91 21.74
N PRO A 24 47.49 7.73 21.68
CA PRO A 24 47.43 6.60 20.72
C PRO A 24 45.95 6.33 20.23
N PRO A 25 45.64 5.33 19.37
CA PRO A 25 44.24 5.00 19.05
C PRO A 25 43.63 4.12 20.14
N ALA A 26 42.49 4.51 20.71
CA ALA A 26 41.77 3.71 21.70
C ALA A 26 40.32 3.42 21.26
N CYS A 27 40.13 2.15 20.88
CA CYS A 27 38.93 1.30 20.79
C CYS A 27 37.58 1.83 20.23
N PRO A 28 36.95 1.08 19.30
CA PRO A 28 35.58 1.32 18.88
C PRO A 28 34.61 0.80 19.95
N GLY A 29 33.68 1.64 20.41
CA GLY A 29 32.54 1.18 21.18
C GLY A 29 31.49 0.57 20.23
N PRO A 30 31.05 -0.68 20.41
CA PRO A 30 29.85 -1.15 19.74
C PRO A 30 28.67 -0.40 20.34
N ARG A 31 28.07 0.52 19.58
CA ARG A 31 26.66 0.85 19.83
C ARG A 31 25.84 -0.20 19.11
N ASP A 32 25.78 -1.37 19.73
CA ASP A 32 24.71 -2.34 19.55
C ASP A 32 23.42 -1.70 20.04
N GLY A 33 22.86 -0.85 19.20
CA GLY A 33 21.48 -0.42 19.24
C GLY A 33 20.71 -1.17 18.16
N ALA A 34 20.83 -2.50 18.15
CA ALA A 34 19.91 -3.35 17.41
C ALA A 34 18.52 -3.17 18.06
N SER A 35 17.77 -2.16 17.62
CA SER A 35 16.32 -2.17 17.74
C SER A 35 15.85 -3.55 17.26
N PRO A 36 14.99 -4.27 18.00
CA PRO A 36 14.56 -5.59 17.60
C PRO A 36 13.79 -5.43 16.28
N ALA A 37 14.47 -5.70 15.16
CA ALA A 37 13.91 -5.60 13.81
C ALA A 37 12.63 -6.45 13.64
N GLY A 38 12.39 -7.38 14.58
CA GLY A 38 11.20 -8.21 14.61
C GLY A 38 9.91 -7.51 15.05
N SER A 39 9.91 -6.57 16.01
CA SER A 39 8.65 -6.04 16.54
C SER A 39 8.00 -4.99 15.63
N SER A 40 8.83 -4.15 14.98
CA SER A 40 8.35 -3.12 14.05
C SER A 40 7.88 -3.72 12.72
N SER A 41 8.61 -4.70 12.17
CA SER A 41 8.24 -5.40 10.94
C SER A 41 6.94 -6.18 11.11
N TRP A 42 6.77 -6.92 12.23
CA TRP A 42 5.52 -7.63 12.52
C TRP A 42 4.33 -6.69 12.68
N ARG A 43 4.51 -5.56 13.37
CA ARG A 43 3.45 -4.57 13.53
C ARG A 43 2.99 -4.03 12.18
N ARG A 44 3.91 -3.72 11.26
CA ARG A 44 3.59 -3.27 9.90
C ARG A 44 2.81 -4.33 9.12
N ILE A 45 3.27 -5.58 9.14
CA ILE A 45 2.58 -6.69 8.46
C ILE A 45 1.14 -6.84 9.00
N LEU A 46 0.97 -6.79 10.33
CA LEU A 46 -0.36 -6.87 10.96
C LEU A 46 -1.26 -5.68 10.59
N LEU A 47 -0.73 -4.45 10.59
CA LEU A 47 -1.49 -3.26 10.20
C LEU A 47 -1.93 -3.33 8.74
N MET A 48 -1.07 -3.82 7.85
CA MET A 48 -1.41 -3.99 6.44
C MET A 48 -2.47 -5.07 6.24
N ILE A 49 -2.34 -6.23 6.90
CA ILE A 49 -3.37 -7.29 6.86
C ILE A 49 -4.71 -6.75 7.36
N LEU A 50 -4.70 -6.03 8.49
CA LEU A 50 -5.91 -5.47 9.07
C LEU A 50 -6.55 -4.44 8.15
N ALA A 51 -5.76 -3.53 7.58
CA ALA A 51 -6.26 -2.51 6.68
C ALA A 51 -6.90 -3.09 5.42
N ILE A 52 -6.22 -4.05 4.76
CA ILE A 52 -6.74 -4.74 3.57
C ILE A 52 -8.03 -5.49 3.93
N THR A 53 -8.04 -6.21 5.06
CA THR A 53 -9.25 -6.93 5.50
C THR A 53 -10.42 -5.98 5.75
N ILE A 54 -10.19 -4.81 6.37
CA ILE A 54 -11.25 -3.82 6.60
C ILE A 54 -11.72 -3.20 5.28
N HIS A 55 -10.83 -2.98 4.31
CA HIS A 55 -11.17 -2.42 3.00
C HIS A 55 -12.06 -3.36 2.16
N ASN A 56 -11.83 -4.66 2.26
CA ASN A 56 -12.61 -5.69 1.57
C ASN A 56 -14.08 -5.76 2.00
N ILE A 57 -14.44 -5.22 3.18
CA ILE A 57 -15.83 -5.22 3.66
C ILE A 57 -16.72 -4.30 2.81
N PRO A 58 -16.42 -3.00 2.66
CA PRO A 58 -17.13 -2.11 1.75
C PRO A 58 -17.22 -2.61 0.30
N GLU A 59 -16.16 -3.21 -0.22
CA GLU A 59 -16.15 -3.77 -1.58
C GLU A 59 -17.10 -4.95 -1.73
N GLY A 60 -17.02 -5.92 -0.81
CA GLY A 60 -17.94 -7.04 -0.77
C GLY A 60 -19.39 -6.56 -0.65
N LEU A 61 -19.67 -5.62 0.25
CA LEU A 61 -20.99 -4.99 0.38
C LEU A 61 -21.44 -4.34 -0.94
N ALA A 62 -20.55 -3.62 -1.64
CA ALA A 62 -20.88 -2.97 -2.92
C ALA A 62 -21.25 -3.99 -4.00
N VAL A 63 -20.49 -5.08 -4.13
CA VAL A 63 -20.82 -6.19 -5.04
C VAL A 63 -22.16 -6.83 -4.67
N GLY A 64 -22.37 -7.11 -3.39
CA GLY A 64 -23.60 -7.69 -2.86
C GLY A 64 -24.83 -6.83 -3.10
N VAL A 65 -24.74 -5.54 -2.79
CA VAL A 65 -25.81 -4.55 -3.04
C VAL A 65 -26.06 -4.41 -4.54
N GLY A 66 -25.02 -4.37 -5.37
CA GLY A 66 -25.15 -4.34 -6.82
C GLY A 66 -26.02 -5.48 -7.35
N PHE A 67 -25.78 -6.71 -6.89
CA PHE A 67 -26.62 -7.87 -7.27
C PHE A 67 -28.00 -7.87 -6.60
N GLY A 68 -28.10 -7.49 -5.33
CA GLY A 68 -29.37 -7.45 -4.59
C GLY A 68 -30.31 -6.32 -5.01
N ALA A 69 -29.79 -5.29 -5.69
CA ALA A 69 -30.55 -4.16 -6.20
C ALA A 69 -31.08 -4.38 -7.63
N ILE A 70 -30.74 -5.49 -8.30
CA ILE A 70 -31.13 -5.73 -9.68
C ILE A 70 -32.64 -5.56 -9.87
N GLY A 71 -33.04 -4.68 -10.79
CA GLY A 71 -34.43 -4.39 -11.11
C GLY A 71 -35.11 -3.37 -10.17
N LYS A 72 -34.42 -2.84 -9.15
CA LYS A 72 -34.95 -1.76 -8.30
C LYS A 72 -34.85 -0.37 -8.95
N SER A 73 -33.96 -0.21 -9.92
CA SER A 73 -33.79 1.03 -10.70
C SER A 73 -33.37 0.69 -12.14
N VAL A 74 -33.45 1.69 -13.03
CA VAL A 74 -33.01 1.55 -14.43
C VAL A 74 -31.50 1.29 -14.53
N SER A 75 -30.71 1.80 -13.57
CA SER A 75 -29.26 1.62 -13.52
C SER A 75 -28.84 0.30 -12.86
N ALA A 76 -29.64 -0.25 -11.94
CA ALA A 76 -29.33 -1.51 -11.25
C ALA A 76 -29.64 -2.73 -12.14
N THR A 77 -28.73 -3.00 -13.07
CA THR A 77 -28.82 -4.10 -14.02
C THR A 77 -27.87 -5.24 -13.66
N PHE A 78 -28.18 -6.46 -14.12
CA PHE A 78 -27.26 -7.59 -13.99
C PHE A 78 -25.89 -7.29 -14.62
N GLN A 79 -25.86 -6.57 -15.75
CA GLN A 79 -24.63 -6.18 -16.41
C GLN A 79 -23.79 -5.25 -15.53
N SER A 80 -24.38 -4.24 -14.90
CA SER A 80 -23.67 -3.34 -13.98
C SER A 80 -23.10 -4.08 -12.77
N ALA A 81 -23.89 -4.95 -12.13
CA ALA A 81 -23.45 -5.74 -10.98
C ALA A 81 -22.33 -6.72 -11.33
N ARG A 82 -22.46 -7.41 -12.47
CA ARG A 82 -21.43 -8.33 -12.99
C ARG A 82 -20.13 -7.59 -13.28
N ASN A 83 -20.20 -6.44 -13.94
CA ASN A 83 -19.02 -5.69 -14.31
C ASN A 83 -18.30 -5.16 -13.06
N LEU A 84 -19.03 -4.65 -12.06
CA LEU A 84 -18.49 -4.28 -10.75
C LEU A 84 -17.77 -5.47 -10.09
N ALA A 85 -18.40 -6.64 -10.05
CA ALA A 85 -17.81 -7.84 -9.45
C ALA A 85 -16.52 -8.29 -10.16
N ILE A 86 -16.46 -8.16 -11.48
CA ILE A 86 -15.24 -8.44 -12.25
C ILE A 86 -14.15 -7.42 -11.91
N GLY A 87 -14.49 -6.13 -11.85
CA GLY A 87 -13.55 -5.07 -11.49
C GLY A 87 -12.92 -5.32 -10.12
N VAL A 88 -13.75 -5.54 -9.11
CA VAL A 88 -13.33 -5.89 -7.74
C VAL A 88 -12.50 -7.18 -7.72
N GLY A 89 -12.93 -8.22 -8.43
CA GLY A 89 -12.17 -9.48 -8.49
C GLY A 89 -10.76 -9.33 -9.08
N ILE A 90 -10.55 -8.40 -10.02
CA ILE A 90 -9.24 -8.18 -10.63
C ILE A 90 -8.28 -7.47 -9.67
N GLN A 91 -8.72 -6.45 -8.93
CA GLN A 91 -7.87 -5.72 -7.97
C GLN A 91 -7.54 -6.56 -6.72
N ASN A 92 -8.40 -7.52 -6.36
CA ASN A 92 -8.19 -8.34 -5.16
C ASN A 92 -7.02 -9.31 -5.31
N PHE A 93 -6.60 -9.61 -6.54
CA PHE A 93 -5.40 -10.39 -6.78
C PHE A 93 -4.12 -9.64 -6.35
N PRO A 94 -3.82 -8.41 -6.84
CA PRO A 94 -2.78 -7.56 -6.27
C PRO A 94 -2.84 -7.38 -4.76
N GLU A 95 -4.02 -7.23 -4.17
CA GLU A 95 -4.16 -7.05 -2.71
C GLU A 95 -3.82 -8.31 -1.92
N GLY A 96 -4.28 -9.47 -2.37
CA GLY A 96 -3.91 -10.77 -1.78
C GLY A 96 -2.40 -11.01 -1.84
N LEU A 97 -1.74 -10.57 -2.92
CA LEU A 97 -0.28 -10.58 -3.03
C LEU A 97 0.39 -9.58 -2.08
N ALA A 98 -0.18 -8.40 -1.87
CA ALA A 98 0.31 -7.40 -0.94
C ALA A 98 0.33 -7.92 0.51
N VAL A 99 -0.59 -8.82 0.88
CA VAL A 99 -0.55 -9.55 2.15
C VAL A 99 0.45 -10.72 2.13
N SER A 100 0.47 -11.49 1.05
CA SER A 100 1.25 -12.73 0.96
C SER A 100 2.77 -12.48 0.92
N LEU A 101 3.23 -11.48 0.16
CA LEU A 101 4.67 -11.25 -0.06
C LEU A 101 5.43 -10.83 1.21
N PRO A 102 4.93 -9.91 2.05
CA PRO A 102 5.57 -9.58 3.33
C PRO A 102 5.61 -10.77 4.30
N LEU A 103 4.55 -11.58 4.38
CA LEU A 103 4.54 -12.79 5.20
C LEU A 103 5.60 -13.79 4.73
N ARG A 104 5.76 -13.94 3.42
CA ARG A 104 6.84 -14.73 2.84
C ARG A 104 8.22 -14.16 3.20
N GLY A 105 8.39 -12.83 3.13
CA GLY A 105 9.58 -12.12 3.57
C GLY A 105 9.89 -12.30 5.07
N ALA A 106 8.87 -12.43 5.90
CA ALA A 106 8.98 -12.71 7.34
C ALA A 106 9.28 -14.19 7.67
N GLY A 107 9.51 -15.04 6.65
CA GLY A 107 9.94 -16.43 6.83
C GLY A 107 8.82 -17.48 6.75
N PHE A 108 7.58 -17.09 6.42
CA PHE A 108 6.50 -18.08 6.24
C PHE A 108 6.73 -18.90 4.97
N SER A 109 6.24 -20.13 4.95
CA SER A 109 6.24 -20.93 3.71
C SER A 109 5.32 -20.28 2.67
N THR A 110 5.65 -20.44 1.39
CA THR A 110 4.86 -19.87 0.28
C THR A 110 3.38 -20.21 0.39
N TRP A 111 3.07 -21.46 0.75
CA TRP A 111 1.68 -21.91 0.92
C TRP A 111 0.96 -21.24 2.08
N ARG A 112 1.63 -21.07 3.24
CA ARG A 112 1.03 -20.38 4.38
C ARG A 112 0.80 -18.91 4.08
N ALA A 113 1.78 -18.25 3.47
CA ALA A 113 1.68 -16.85 3.09
C ALA A 113 0.53 -16.62 2.09
N PHE A 114 0.42 -17.48 1.07
CA PHE A 114 -0.70 -17.47 0.13
C PHE A 114 -2.05 -17.63 0.84
N TRP A 115 -2.19 -18.61 1.73
CA TRP A 115 -3.44 -18.80 2.47
C TRP A 115 -3.82 -17.59 3.32
N TYR A 116 -2.87 -16.93 3.98
CA TYR A 116 -3.17 -15.72 4.72
C TYR A 116 -3.67 -14.59 3.80
N GLY A 117 -3.11 -14.45 2.59
CA GLY A 117 -3.64 -13.53 1.58
C GLY A 117 -5.06 -13.85 1.14
N GLN A 118 -5.37 -15.13 0.93
CA GLN A 118 -6.74 -15.55 0.61
C GLN A 118 -7.71 -15.33 1.79
N LEU A 119 -7.25 -15.59 3.01
CA LEU A 119 -8.05 -15.41 4.22
C LEU A 119 -8.38 -13.95 4.49
N SER A 120 -7.48 -13.00 4.21
CA SER A 120 -7.80 -11.57 4.26
C SER A 120 -8.87 -11.15 3.25
N GLY A 121 -8.96 -11.84 2.11
CA GLY A 121 -10.01 -11.64 1.11
C GLY A 121 -11.35 -12.31 1.45
N MET A 122 -11.36 -13.32 2.32
CA MET A 122 -12.57 -14.12 2.62
C MET A 122 -13.71 -13.32 3.25
N VAL A 123 -13.43 -12.14 3.79
CA VAL A 123 -14.44 -11.24 4.33
C VAL A 123 -15.34 -10.64 3.24
N GLU A 124 -14.85 -10.52 2.01
CA GLU A 124 -15.57 -9.97 0.88
C GLU A 124 -16.80 -10.80 0.47
N PRO A 125 -16.73 -12.13 0.23
CA PRO A 125 -17.92 -12.92 -0.08
C PRO A 125 -18.93 -12.94 1.07
N LEU A 126 -18.46 -12.91 2.33
CA LEU A 126 -19.34 -12.78 3.50
C LEU A 126 -20.09 -11.44 3.48
N ALA A 127 -19.37 -10.34 3.28
CA ALA A 127 -19.92 -9.01 3.17
C ALA A 127 -20.86 -8.88 1.95
N GLY A 128 -20.55 -9.52 0.82
CA GLY A 128 -21.40 -9.53 -0.36
C GLY A 128 -22.71 -10.27 -0.18
N VAL A 129 -22.69 -11.42 0.50
CA VAL A 129 -23.93 -12.11 0.87
C VAL A 129 -24.78 -11.21 1.78
N LEU A 130 -24.16 -10.59 2.80
CA LEU A 130 -24.87 -9.66 3.68
C LEU A 130 -25.44 -8.45 2.93
N GLY A 131 -24.67 -7.84 2.03
CA GLY A 131 -25.09 -6.71 1.20
C GLY A 131 -26.27 -7.06 0.29
N ALA A 132 -26.28 -8.26 -0.28
CA ALA A 132 -27.37 -8.73 -1.12
C ALA A 132 -28.68 -8.92 -0.35
N PHE A 133 -28.63 -9.36 0.91
CA PHE A 133 -29.83 -9.49 1.76
C PHE A 133 -30.26 -8.17 2.40
N ALA A 134 -29.32 -7.28 2.72
CA ALA A 134 -29.55 -6.06 3.48
C ALA A 134 -29.52 -4.78 2.63
N VAL A 135 -29.87 -4.85 1.34
CA VAL A 135 -29.75 -3.74 0.38
C VAL A 135 -30.33 -2.42 0.91
N VAL A 136 -31.54 -2.46 1.49
CA VAL A 136 -32.22 -1.25 2.00
C VAL A 136 -31.42 -0.54 3.11
N LEU A 137 -30.67 -1.31 3.90
CA LEU A 137 -29.81 -0.78 4.96
C LEU A 137 -28.41 -0.42 4.43
N ALA A 138 -27.86 -1.23 3.53
CA ALA A 138 -26.50 -1.10 3.04
C ALA A 138 -26.34 0.04 2.02
N GLU A 139 -27.30 0.20 1.10
CA GLU A 139 -27.22 1.16 -0.01
C GLU A 139 -26.99 2.62 0.45
N PRO A 140 -27.68 3.16 1.47
CA PRO A 140 -27.41 4.51 1.98
C PRO A 140 -26.07 4.63 2.73
N LEU A 141 -25.55 3.54 3.28
CA LEU A 141 -24.29 3.53 4.03
C LEU A 141 -23.07 3.38 3.12
N LEU A 142 -23.23 2.77 1.94
CA LEU A 142 -22.15 2.44 1.01
C LEU A 142 -21.24 3.62 0.66
N PRO A 143 -21.74 4.82 0.29
CA PRO A 143 -20.87 5.93 -0.07
C PRO A 143 -19.92 6.34 1.06
N TYR A 144 -20.42 6.30 2.31
CA TYR A 144 -19.63 6.62 3.49
C TYR A 144 -18.63 5.51 3.80
N ALA A 145 -19.06 4.25 3.70
CA ALA A 145 -18.20 3.09 3.92
C ALA A 145 -17.06 3.03 2.89
N LEU A 146 -17.37 3.19 1.59
CA LEU A 146 -16.38 3.22 0.51
C LEU A 146 -15.45 4.43 0.63
N GLY A 147 -15.96 5.62 0.96
CA GLY A 147 -15.14 6.81 1.18
C GLY A 147 -14.16 6.65 2.34
N PHE A 148 -14.62 6.08 3.46
CA PHE A 148 -13.76 5.73 4.60
C PHE A 148 -12.69 4.70 4.19
N ALA A 149 -13.09 3.64 3.47
CA ALA A 149 -12.20 2.59 3.00
C ALA A 149 -11.11 3.17 2.09
N ALA A 150 -11.48 4.01 1.12
CA ALA A 150 -10.56 4.66 0.20
C ALA A 150 -9.55 5.53 0.95
N GLY A 151 -10.00 6.32 1.92
CA GLY A 151 -9.11 7.12 2.77
C GLY A 151 -8.12 6.27 3.56
N ALA A 152 -8.58 5.15 4.14
CA ALA A 152 -7.72 4.22 4.87
C ALA A 152 -6.64 3.61 3.97
N MET A 153 -6.98 3.21 2.75
CA MET A 153 -6.00 2.63 1.81
C MET A 153 -5.00 3.67 1.31
N VAL A 154 -5.42 4.91 1.07
CA VAL A 154 -4.50 6.01 0.76
C VAL A 154 -3.49 6.20 1.91
N TYR A 155 -3.94 6.19 3.17
CA TYR A 155 -3.04 6.30 4.32
C TYR A 155 -2.03 5.15 4.37
N VAL A 156 -2.47 3.90 4.23
CA VAL A 156 -1.57 2.72 4.23
C VAL A 156 -0.57 2.76 3.09
N VAL A 157 -0.99 3.15 1.90
CA VAL A 157 -0.08 3.27 0.74
C VAL A 157 0.99 4.33 1.00
N MET A 158 0.60 5.47 1.56
CA MET A 158 1.50 6.61 1.79
C MET A 158 2.43 6.41 2.99
N ASP A 159 1.95 5.83 4.09
CA ASP A 159 2.68 5.72 5.35
C ASP A 159 3.49 4.41 5.46
N ASP A 160 3.02 3.33 4.82
CA ASP A 160 3.68 2.02 4.87
C ASP A 160 4.29 1.61 3.52
N ILE A 161 3.49 1.49 2.45
CA ILE A 161 3.93 0.82 1.21
C ILE A 161 5.01 1.62 0.45
N ILE A 162 4.78 2.92 0.20
CA ILE A 162 5.74 3.77 -0.54
C ILE A 162 7.05 3.95 0.23
N PRO A 163 7.03 4.28 1.55
CA PRO A 163 8.25 4.39 2.33
C PRO A 163 9.06 3.10 2.38
N GLU A 164 8.40 1.94 2.55
CA GLU A 164 9.06 0.63 2.58
C GLU A 164 9.78 0.31 1.26
N ALA A 165 9.16 0.65 0.13
CA ALA A 165 9.77 0.45 -1.18
C ALA A 165 10.99 1.36 -1.40
N HIS A 166 10.96 2.58 -0.85
CA HIS A 166 12.09 3.50 -0.89
C HIS A 166 13.24 3.03 -0.01
N THR A 167 12.97 2.57 1.22
CA THR A 167 14.00 2.03 2.11
C THR A 167 14.60 0.73 1.60
N SER A 168 13.85 -0.04 0.81
CA SER A 168 14.32 -1.26 0.14
C SER A 168 15.15 -1.01 -1.13
N GLY A 169 15.42 0.26 -1.49
CA GLY A 169 16.22 0.63 -2.68
C GLY A 169 15.46 0.61 -4.00
N ASN A 170 14.16 0.33 -3.99
CA ASN A 170 13.33 0.14 -5.19
C ASN A 170 12.39 1.33 -5.49
N GLY A 171 12.61 2.50 -4.89
CA GLY A 171 11.67 3.63 -4.95
C GLY A 171 11.26 4.09 -6.35
N LYS A 172 12.20 4.11 -7.33
CA LYS A 172 11.87 4.44 -8.73
C LYS A 172 10.96 3.39 -9.37
N LEU A 173 11.28 2.10 -9.18
CA LEU A 173 10.46 1.00 -9.70
C LEU A 173 9.07 1.02 -9.06
N ALA A 174 8.99 1.22 -7.75
CA ALA A 174 7.74 1.31 -7.01
C ALA A 174 6.86 2.47 -7.47
N SER A 175 7.47 3.63 -7.75
CA SER A 175 6.74 4.79 -8.30
C SER A 175 6.16 4.49 -9.68
N TRP A 176 6.96 3.93 -10.60
CA TRP A 176 6.50 3.55 -11.93
C TRP A 176 5.44 2.44 -11.90
N SER A 177 5.60 1.43 -11.05
CA SER A 177 4.61 0.35 -10.89
C SER A 177 3.32 0.88 -10.25
N SER A 178 3.39 1.87 -9.36
CA SER A 178 2.21 2.51 -8.76
C SER A 178 1.43 3.30 -9.81
N ILE A 179 2.12 4.08 -10.66
CA ILE A 179 1.47 4.79 -11.78
C ILE A 179 0.81 3.80 -12.73
N LEU A 180 1.53 2.74 -13.13
CA LEU A 180 0.98 1.71 -14.00
C LEU A 180 -0.24 1.03 -13.37
N GLY A 181 -0.13 0.63 -12.10
CA GLY A 181 -1.22 0.01 -11.35
C GLY A 181 -2.45 0.92 -11.26
N PHE A 182 -2.24 2.22 -10.97
CA PHE A 182 -3.31 3.21 -10.93
C PHE A 182 -4.00 3.36 -12.30
N VAL A 183 -3.23 3.48 -13.38
CA VAL A 183 -3.78 3.59 -14.74
C VAL A 183 -4.57 2.33 -15.12
N VAL A 184 -4.04 1.15 -14.82
CA VAL A 184 -4.74 -0.12 -15.07
C VAL A 184 -6.03 -0.17 -14.29
N MET A 185 -6.01 0.16 -12.99
CA MET A 185 -7.22 0.14 -12.16
C MET A 185 -8.27 1.15 -12.63
N MET A 186 -7.87 2.39 -12.94
CA MET A 186 -8.79 3.40 -13.48
C MET A 186 -9.36 3.01 -14.84
N SER A 187 -8.58 2.34 -15.69
CA SER A 187 -9.06 1.84 -16.98
C SER A 187 -10.08 0.72 -16.79
N LEU A 188 -9.91 -0.14 -15.78
CA LEU A 188 -10.86 -1.19 -15.44
C LEU A 188 -12.14 -0.62 -14.84
N ASP A 189 -12.03 0.33 -13.91
CA ASP A 189 -13.18 0.99 -13.29
C ASP A 189 -14.05 1.71 -14.33
N VAL A 190 -13.45 2.54 -15.18
CA VAL A 190 -14.17 3.25 -16.26
C VAL A 190 -14.63 2.31 -17.38
N GLY A 191 -13.87 1.26 -17.68
CA GLY A 191 -14.19 0.33 -18.76
C GLY A 191 -15.26 -0.71 -18.40
N LEU A 192 -15.40 -1.03 -17.11
CA LEU A 192 -16.37 -1.99 -16.60
C LEU A 192 -17.59 -1.29 -15.96
N GLY A 193 -17.41 -0.12 -15.35
CA GLY A 193 -18.47 0.69 -14.72
C GLY A 193 -19.50 1.27 -15.68
#